data_AF-A0AAE4YD39-F1
#
_entry.id   AF-A0AAE4YD39-F1
#
_cell.length_a   1.000
_cell.length_b   1.000
_cell.length_c   1.000
_cell.angle_alpha   90.00
_cell.angle_beta   90.00
_cell.angle_gamma   90.00
#
_symmetry.space_group_name_H-M   'P 1'
#
loop_
_entity.id
_entity.type
_entity.pdbx_description
1 polymer ?
#
loop_
_entity_poly.entity_id
_entity_poly.type
_entity_poly.pdbx_seq_one_letter_code
_entity_poly.pdbx_strand_id
1 'polypeptide(L)' 'MTEKVKGPASYFPSIEAKYGQPMDHWFAVIAPMLDQPHMQIVGHLKETHGLGHGHANAIVAHQLAQKKGA' A
#
# COMPACT_ATOMS: atom_id res chain seq x y z
N MET A 1 -18.00 11.40 13.80
CA MET A 1 -17.67 10.04 14.30
C MET A 1 -16.41 9.61 13.56
N THR A 2 -15.27 9.52 14.23
CA THR A 2 -14.02 9.07 13.60
C THR A 2 -13.99 7.55 13.66
N GLU A 3 -14.36 6.90 12.55
CA GLU A 3 -14.12 5.47 12.40
C GLU A 3 -12.63 5.24 12.65
N LYS A 4 -12.32 4.53 13.75
CA LYS A 4 -10.95 4.09 14.02
C LYS A 4 -10.60 3.13 12.90
N VAL A 5 -9.95 3.66 11.86
CA VAL A 5 -9.35 2.86 10.82
C VAL A 5 -8.37 1.94 11.54
N LYS A 6 -8.70 0.66 11.65
CA LYS A 6 -7.87 -0.37 12.27
C LYS A 6 -7.19 -1.14 11.15
N GLY A 7 -5.87 -1.29 11.24
CA GLY A 7 -5.10 -2.11 10.29
C GLY A 7 -4.25 -1.28 9.32
N PRO A 8 -3.85 -1.85 8.17
CA PRO A 8 -2.94 -1.19 7.22
C PRO A 8 -3.44 0.19 6.75
N ALA A 9 -4.76 0.37 6.67
CA ALA A 9 -5.39 1.63 6.27
C ALA A 9 -5.17 2.78 7.27
N SER A 10 -4.78 2.51 8.51
CA SER A 10 -4.39 3.56 9.47
C SER A 10 -3.16 4.35 9.01
N TYR A 11 -2.31 3.75 8.15
CA TYR A 11 -1.12 4.41 7.62
C TYR A 11 -1.41 5.29 6.42
N PHE A 12 -2.61 5.19 5.81
CA PHE A 12 -2.88 5.84 4.53
C PHE A 12 -2.77 7.36 4.58
N PRO A 13 -3.36 8.08 5.57
CA PRO A 13 -3.21 9.52 5.64
C PRO A 13 -1.74 9.96 5.73
N SER A 14 -0.91 9.22 6.45
CA SER A 14 0.52 9.50 6.61
C SER A 14 1.32 9.25 5.34
N ILE A 15 0.94 8.24 4.55
CA ILE A 15 1.58 7.93 3.26
C ILE A 15 1.23 9.02 2.25
N GLU A 16 -0.03 9.40 2.13
CA GLU A 16 -0.45 10.48 1.24
C GLU A 16 0.23 11.81 1.61
N ALA A 17 0.27 12.14 2.91
CA ALA A 17 0.96 13.32 3.40
C ALA A 17 2.48 13.29 3.13
N LYS A 18 3.12 12.11 3.19
CA LYS A 18 4.57 11.98 3.01
C LYS A 18 5.01 11.93 1.55
N TYR A 19 4.26 11.24 0.69
CA TYR A 19 4.64 11.01 -0.70
C TYR A 19 3.83 11.84 -1.71
N GLY A 20 2.82 12.59 -1.25
CA GLY A 20 2.09 13.56 -2.06
C GLY A 20 1.18 12.95 -3.13
N GLN A 21 0.93 11.65 -3.08
CA GLN A 21 0.07 10.92 -4.02
C GLN A 21 -1.06 10.22 -3.27
N PRO A 22 -2.29 10.20 -3.83
CA PRO A 22 -3.43 9.54 -3.21
C PRO A 22 -3.23 8.02 -3.15
N MET A 23 -3.94 7.34 -2.24
CA MET A 23 -3.90 5.87 -2.13
C MET A 23 -4.22 5.14 -3.43
N ASP A 24 -5.18 5.63 -4.20
CA ASP A 24 -5.54 5.04 -5.50
C ASP A 24 -4.37 5.00 -6.48
N HIS A 25 -3.47 5.99 -6.43
CA HIS A 25 -2.25 5.99 -7.23
C HIS A 25 -1.36 4.80 -6.85
N TRP A 26 -1.14 4.60 -5.55
CA TRP A 26 -0.30 3.49 -5.06
C TRP A 26 -0.92 2.13 -5.35
N PHE A 27 -2.24 2.00 -5.24
CA PHE A 27 -2.94 0.78 -5.61
C PHE A 27 -2.83 0.49 -7.11
N ALA A 28 -2.92 1.52 -7.96
CA ALA A 28 -2.74 1.37 -9.41
C ALA A 28 -1.31 0.95 -9.78
N VAL A 29 -0.29 1.47 -9.07
CA VAL A 29 1.12 1.08 -9.26
C VAL A 29 1.30 -0.42 -9.01
N ILE A 30 0.71 -0.96 -7.95
CA ILE A 30 0.90 -2.37 -7.59
C ILE A 30 -0.13 -3.32 -8.22
N ALA A 31 -1.23 -2.79 -8.77
CA ALA A 31 -2.29 -3.58 -9.41
C ALA A 31 -1.79 -4.64 -10.41
N PRO A 32 -0.88 -4.34 -11.36
CA PRO A 32 -0.36 -5.34 -12.29
C PRO A 32 0.61 -6.34 -11.65
N MET A 33 1.05 -6.08 -10.41
CA MET A 33 2.02 -6.89 -9.69
C MET A 33 1.38 -7.72 -8.57
N LEU A 34 0.05 -7.68 -8.39
CA LEU A 34 -0.66 -8.40 -7.32
C LEU A 34 -0.61 -9.93 -7.44
N ASP A 35 -0.06 -10.48 -8.54
CA ASP A 35 0.24 -11.91 -8.69
C ASP A 35 1.68 -12.26 -8.29
N GLN A 36 2.50 -11.26 -7.98
CA GLN A 36 3.89 -11.46 -7.54
C GLN A 36 3.97 -11.67 -6.02
N PRO A 37 5.08 -12.23 -5.52
CA PRO A 37 5.29 -12.37 -4.09
C PRO A 37 5.21 -11.01 -3.38
N HIS A 38 4.57 -10.96 -2.21
CA HIS A 38 4.41 -9.74 -1.40
C HIS A 38 5.69 -8.91 -1.28
N MET A 39 6.81 -9.57 -0.96
CA MET A 39 8.11 -8.91 -0.80
C MET A 39 8.65 -8.29 -2.09
N GLN A 40 8.29 -8.82 -3.26
CA GLN A 40 8.68 -8.28 -4.56
C GLN A 40 7.95 -6.95 -4.83
N ILE A 41 6.65 -6.89 -4.54
CA ILE A 41 5.84 -5.67 -4.66
C ILE A 41 6.32 -4.60 -3.67
N VAL A 42 6.63 -5.00 -2.42
CA VAL A 42 7.22 -4.11 -1.41
C VAL A 42 8.58 -3.58 -1.87
N GLY A 43 9.42 -4.44 -2.47
CA GLY A 43 10.70 -4.04 -3.06
C GLY A 43 10.53 -2.99 -4.14
N HIS A 44 9.60 -3.20 -5.08
CA HIS A 44 9.31 -2.26 -6.15
C HIS A 44 8.90 -0.87 -5.63
N LEU A 45 7.99 -0.80 -4.66
CA LEU A 45 7.60 0.47 -4.03
C LEU A 45 8.76 1.18 -3.33
N LYS A 46 9.69 0.43 -2.73
CA LYS A 46 10.87 1.00 -2.08
C LYS A 46 11.87 1.53 -3.10
N GLU A 47 12.16 0.75 -4.14
CA GLU A 47 13.21 1.05 -5.13
C GLU A 47 12.76 2.12 -6.12
N THR A 48 11.54 2.01 -6.63
CA THR A 48 11.02 2.91 -7.68
C THR A 48 10.46 4.20 -7.10
N HIS A 49 9.84 4.14 -5.92
CA HIS A 49 9.11 5.27 -5.34
C HIS A 49 9.66 5.76 -3.99
N GLY A 50 10.72 5.12 -3.47
CA GLY A 50 11.35 5.54 -2.22
C GLY A 50 10.48 5.31 -0.97
N LEU A 51 9.49 4.41 -1.04
CA LEU A 51 8.64 4.14 0.12
C LEU A 51 9.43 3.48 1.26
N GLY A 52 9.09 3.84 2.50
CA GLY A 52 9.60 3.14 3.67
C GLY A 52 8.98 1.75 3.80
N HIS A 53 9.67 0.81 4.45
CA HIS A 53 9.22 -0.59 4.55
C HIS A 53 7.80 -0.71 5.13
N GLY A 54 7.49 -0.01 6.23
CA GLY A 54 6.15 -0.04 6.83
C GLY A 54 5.05 0.51 5.92
N HIS A 55 5.35 1.56 5.16
CA HIS A 55 4.41 2.19 4.23
C HIS A 55 4.13 1.30 3.01
N ALA A 56 5.18 0.77 2.39
CA ALA A 56 5.05 -0.18 1.29
C ALA A 56 4.29 -1.45 1.74
N ASN A 57 4.63 -1.98 2.92
CA ASN A 57 3.95 -3.15 3.48
C ASN A 57 2.44 -2.90 3.70
N ALA A 58 2.07 -1.72 4.20
CA ALA A 58 0.67 -1.37 4.44
C ALA A 58 -0.16 -1.36 3.14
N ILE A 59 0.38 -0.78 2.07
CA ILE A 59 -0.28 -0.69 0.76
C ILE A 59 -0.48 -2.10 0.17
N VAL A 60 0.58 -2.91 0.16
CA VAL A 60 0.54 -4.26 -0.43
C VAL A 60 -0.35 -5.20 0.39
N ALA A 61 -0.23 -5.18 1.72
CA ALA A 61 -1.06 -5.99 2.60
C ALA A 61 -2.56 -5.66 2.44
N HIS A 62 -2.90 -4.38 2.27
CA HIS A 62 -4.28 -3.97 2.01
C HIS A 62 -4.78 -4.55 0.68
N GLN A 63 -4.03 -4.42 -0.41
CA GLN A 63 -4.51 -4.92 -1.69
C GLN A 63 -4.56 -6.44 -1.80
N LEU A 64 -3.60 -7.16 -1.19
CA LEU A 64 -3.65 -8.61 -1.14
C LEU A 64 -4.82 -9.11 -0.29
N ALA A 65 -5.13 -8.42 0.82
CA ALA A 65 -6.30 -8.75 1.62
C ALA A 65 -7.60 -8.54 0.83
N GLN A 66 -7.72 -7.45 0.08
CA GLN A 66 -8.87 -7.22 -0.81
C GLN A 66 -8.99 -8.29 -1.90
N LYS A 67 -7.88 -8.67 -2.54
CA LYS A 67 -7.87 -9.74 -3.57
C LYS A 67 -8.25 -11.12 -3.00
N LYS A 68 -7.87 -11.42 -1.75
CA LYS A 68 -8.16 -12.71 -1.11
C LYS A 68 -9.60 -12.82 -0.59
N GLY A 69 -10.27 -11.69 -0.36
CA GLY A 69 -11.67 -11.63 0.06
C GLY A 69 -12.69 -11.48 -1.08
N ALA A 70 -12.21 -11.36 -2.33
CA ALA A 70 -13.01 -11.25 -3.55
C ALA A 70 -13.22 -12.60 -4.23
#